data_AF-A0AAD5UEA8-F1
#
_entry.id   AF-A0AAD5UEA8-F1
#
_cell.length_a   1.000
_cell.length_b   1.000
_cell.length_c   1.000
_cell.angle_alpha   90.00
_cell.angle_beta   90.00
_cell.angle_gamma   90.00
#
_symmetry.space_group_name_H-M   'P 1'
#
loop_
_entity.id
_entity.type
_entity.pdbx_description
1 polymer ?
#
loop_
_entity_poly.entity_id
_entity_poly.type
_entity_poly.pdbx_seq_one_letter_code
_entity_poly.pdbx_strand_id
1 'polypeptide(L)'
;LCFRSIHGTLNHLHLADINWSFRLQGQPVEPSIMAYWRKADGYSQGDAPLHWEEYVKDRKELKLKVCEQAQLLIDIVDQFSNSQLSEPFSLTLGSGAKATMPLADVLMHVFNHGTHHRGQISAVFPKFGLSPPVLDYFYYCMMT
;
A
#
# COMPACT_ATOMS: atom_id res chain seq x y z
N LEU A 1 10.64 0.09 -13.28
CA LEU A 1 9.67 -0.03 -12.16
C LEU A 1 8.47 0.82 -12.50
N CYS A 2 7.29 0.44 -12.01
CA CYS A 2 6.02 1.13 -12.25
C CYS A 2 6.01 2.59 -11.77
N PHE A 3 6.80 2.91 -10.74
CA PHE A 3 6.96 4.26 -10.19
C PHE A 3 8.38 4.80 -10.36
N ARG A 4 9.02 4.40 -11.47
CA ARG A 4 10.42 4.71 -11.88
C ARG A 4 11.52 4.17 -10.98
N SER A 5 11.39 4.26 -9.66
CA SER A 5 12.40 3.83 -8.70
C SER A 5 11.82 3.01 -7.54
N ILE A 6 12.72 2.38 -6.76
CA ILE A 6 12.36 1.72 -5.50
C ILE A 6 11.76 2.74 -4.53
N HIS A 7 12.34 3.94 -4.46
CA HIS A 7 11.88 5.02 -3.59
C HIS A 7 10.46 5.50 -3.95
N GLY A 8 10.20 5.73 -5.24
CA GLY A 8 8.86 6.07 -5.72
C GLY A 8 7.85 4.95 -5.45
N THR A 9 8.25 3.69 -5.60
CA THR A 9 7.38 2.55 -5.30
C THR A 9 7.05 2.44 -3.80
N LEU A 10 8.01 2.76 -2.92
CA LEU A 10 7.78 2.80 -1.47
C LEU A 10 6.88 3.98 -1.06
N ASN A 11 7.02 5.14 -1.68
CA ASN A 11 6.10 6.27 -1.46
C ASN A 11 4.68 5.95 -1.92
N HIS A 12 4.51 5.26 -3.07
CA HIS A 12 3.21 4.78 -3.52
C HIS A 12 2.58 3.82 -2.50
N LEU A 13 3.34 2.83 -2.02
CA LEU A 13 2.88 1.92 -0.97
C LEU A 13 2.46 2.67 0.29
N HIS A 14 3.30 3.58 0.79
CA HIS A 14 3.00 4.37 1.97
C HIS A 14 1.69 5.17 1.83
N LEU A 15 1.51 5.89 0.71
CA LEU A 15 0.30 6.66 0.43
C LEU A 15 -0.95 5.79 0.28
N ALA A 16 -0.81 4.62 -0.35
CA ALA A 16 -1.91 3.67 -0.50
C ALA A 16 -2.37 3.16 0.86
N ASP A 17 -1.43 2.83 1.75
CA ASP A 17 -1.71 2.31 3.09
C ASP A 17 -2.33 3.39 4.01
N ILE A 18 -1.91 4.65 3.88
CA ILE A 18 -2.61 5.79 4.53
C ILE A 18 -4.07 5.82 4.07
N ASN A 19 -4.32 5.79 2.76
CA ASN A 19 -5.67 5.86 2.19
C ASN A 19 -6.56 4.72 2.72
N TRP A 20 -6.02 3.50 2.75
CA TRP A 20 -6.73 2.33 3.27
C TRP A 20 -6.97 2.40 4.78
N SER A 21 -6.04 2.95 5.56
CA SER A 21 -6.24 3.13 7.00
C SER A 21 -7.41 4.06 7.31
N PHE A 22 -7.57 5.16 6.56
CA PHE A 22 -8.76 6.02 6.68
C PHE A 22 -10.04 5.25 6.33
N ARG A 23 -10.04 4.51 5.22
CA ARG A 23 -11.23 3.75 4.78
C ARG A 23 -11.64 2.67 5.77
N LEU A 24 -10.69 1.90 6.28
CA LEU A 24 -10.95 0.80 7.23
C LEU A 24 -11.50 1.33 8.56
N GLN A 25 -11.12 2.54 8.96
CA GLN A 25 -11.66 3.21 10.16
C GLN A 25 -12.96 4.00 9.88
N GLY A 26 -13.51 3.91 8.67
CA GLY A 26 -14.71 4.67 8.27
C GLY A 26 -14.52 6.19 8.23
N GLN A 27 -13.28 6.66 8.22
CA GLN A 27 -12.92 8.07 8.22
C GLN A 27 -12.78 8.62 6.79
N PRO A 28 -13.08 9.91 6.57
CA PRO A 28 -12.75 10.55 5.31
C PRO A 28 -11.23 10.61 5.14
N VAL A 29 -10.75 10.33 3.93
CA VAL A 29 -9.32 10.48 3.62
C VAL A 29 -8.95 11.97 3.65
N GLU A 30 -7.84 12.29 4.30
CA GLU A 30 -7.32 13.67 4.36
C GLU A 30 -7.21 14.32 2.96
N PRO A 31 -7.72 15.55 2.78
CA PRO A 31 -7.71 16.22 1.48
C PRO A 31 -6.31 16.37 0.88
N SER A 32 -5.29 16.56 1.70
CA SER A 32 -3.89 16.69 1.25
C SER A 32 -3.35 15.40 0.64
N ILE A 33 -3.70 14.24 1.22
CA ILE A 33 -3.36 12.92 0.71
C ILE A 33 -4.05 12.67 -0.63
N MET A 34 -5.35 12.96 -0.71
CA MET A 34 -6.10 12.81 -1.97
C MET A 34 -5.62 13.78 -3.05
N ALA A 35 -5.26 15.01 -2.68
CA ALA A 35 -4.69 15.98 -3.61
C ALA A 35 -3.35 15.51 -4.18
N TYR A 36 -2.51 14.88 -3.35
CA TYR A 36 -1.26 14.29 -3.81
C TYR A 36 -1.51 13.07 -4.70
N TRP A 37 -2.36 12.14 -4.25
CA TRP A 37 -2.73 10.94 -5.01
C TRP A 37 -3.26 11.25 -6.41
N ARG A 38 -4.05 12.32 -6.56
CA ARG A 38 -4.61 12.74 -7.85
C ARG A 38 -3.61 13.45 -8.76
N LYS A 39 -2.52 14.00 -8.23
CA LYS A 39 -1.44 14.60 -9.02
C LYS A 39 -0.51 13.54 -9.61
N ALA A 40 -0.42 12.39 -8.93
CA ALA A 40 0.47 11.32 -9.31
C ALA A 40 -0.09 10.49 -10.47
N ASP A 41 0.77 10.09 -11.40
CA ASP A 41 0.40 9.05 -12.36
C ASP A 41 0.35 7.69 -11.65
N GLY A 42 -0.73 6.92 -11.89
CA GLY A 42 -0.86 5.58 -11.30
C GLY A 42 0.24 4.62 -11.76
N TYR A 43 0.87 4.93 -12.90
CA TYR A 43 2.07 4.29 -13.43
C TYR A 43 2.87 5.34 -14.19
N SER A 44 4.15 5.46 -13.90
CA SER A 44 5.04 6.37 -14.59
C SER A 44 5.25 5.94 -16.04
N GLN A 45 4.93 6.82 -16.98
CA GLN A 45 5.14 6.60 -18.41
C GLN A 45 6.23 7.54 -18.96
N GLY A 46 7.10 7.02 -19.82
CA GLY A 46 8.14 7.81 -20.49
C GLY A 46 9.05 8.56 -19.50
N ASP A 47 9.33 9.83 -19.82
CA ASP A 47 10.16 10.74 -19.01
C ASP A 47 9.37 11.48 -17.91
N ALA A 48 8.20 10.96 -17.50
CA ALA A 48 7.34 11.58 -16.49
C ALA A 48 8.12 11.94 -15.22
N PRO A 49 7.84 13.09 -14.58
CA PRO A 49 8.56 13.55 -13.39
C PRO A 49 8.68 12.48 -12.30
N LEU A 50 9.73 12.54 -11.47
CA LEU A 50 9.91 11.68 -10.29
C LEU A 50 8.93 12.06 -9.16
N HIS A 51 7.66 12.32 -9.51
CA HIS A 51 6.64 12.83 -8.61
C HIS A 51 6.59 12.00 -7.34
N TRP A 52 6.50 10.67 -7.47
CA TRP A 52 6.48 9.75 -6.34
C TRP A 52 7.72 9.83 -5.43
N GLU A 53 8.86 10.32 -5.90
CA GLU A 53 10.03 10.54 -5.03
C GLU A 53 9.90 11.80 -4.15
N GLU A 54 9.00 12.71 -4.52
CA GLU A 54 8.85 14.01 -3.88
C GLU A 54 7.91 14.00 -2.66
N TYR A 55 7.15 12.93 -2.42
CA TYR A 55 6.19 12.86 -1.30
C TYR A 55 6.92 12.89 0.04
N VAL A 56 7.69 11.84 0.31
CA VAL A 56 8.70 11.78 1.37
C VAL A 56 10.05 11.63 0.69
N LYS A 57 10.88 12.66 0.74
CA LYS A 57 12.14 12.73 -0.01
C LYS A 57 13.27 11.98 0.68
N ASP A 58 13.34 12.08 2.00
CA ASP A 58 14.38 11.42 2.77
C ASP A 58 14.12 9.91 2.89
N ARG A 59 15.14 9.11 2.58
CA ARG A 59 15.04 7.64 2.58
C ARG A 59 14.85 7.06 3.97
N LYS A 60 15.47 7.66 5.00
CA LYS A 60 15.36 7.18 6.38
C LYS A 60 13.98 7.51 6.92
N GLU A 61 13.48 8.71 6.64
CA GLU A 61 12.11 9.12 6.97
C GLU A 61 11.09 8.22 6.29
N LEU A 62 11.22 7.96 4.98
CA LEU A 62 10.29 7.09 4.25
C LEU A 62 10.28 5.67 4.84
N LYS A 63 11.46 5.12 5.19
CA LYS A 63 11.53 3.83 5.87
C LYS A 63 10.72 3.82 7.16
N LEU A 64 10.90 4.82 8.03
CA LEU A 64 10.18 4.91 9.30
C LEU A 64 8.68 5.00 9.06
N LYS A 65 8.24 5.89 8.17
CA LYS A 65 6.83 6.09 7.83
C LYS A 65 6.16 4.84 7.27
N VAL A 66 6.85 4.08 6.40
CA VAL A 66 6.33 2.80 5.89
C VAL A 66 6.16 1.80 7.03
N CYS A 67 7.13 1.69 7.94
CA CYS A 67 7.04 0.78 9.09
C CYS A 67 5.94 1.19 10.07
N GLU A 68 5.85 2.47 10.42
CA GLU A 68 4.79 3.02 11.28
C GLU A 68 3.40 2.78 10.68
N GLN A 69 3.25 3.02 9.38
CA GLN A 69 2.00 2.82 8.68
C GLN A 69 1.60 1.33 8.61
N ALA A 70 2.57 0.43 8.43
CA ALA A 70 2.33 -1.00 8.47
C ALA A 70 1.88 -1.46 9.87
N GLN A 71 2.48 -0.93 10.93
CA GLN A 71 2.05 -1.22 12.30
C GLN A 71 0.63 -0.72 12.55
N LEU A 72 0.30 0.49 12.13
CA LEU A 72 -1.06 1.02 12.24
C LEU A 72 -2.09 0.15 11.52
N LEU A 73 -1.76 -0.39 10.34
CA LEU A 73 -2.65 -1.32 9.64
C LEU A 73 -2.88 -2.62 10.43
N ILE A 74 -1.85 -3.16 11.09
CA ILE A 74 -1.99 -4.32 11.99
C ILE A 74 -2.95 -3.95 13.13
N ASP A 75 -2.72 -2.82 13.80
CA ASP A 75 -3.54 -2.37 14.93
C ASP A 75 -5.01 -2.13 14.52
N ILE A 76 -5.27 -1.71 13.28
CA ILE A 76 -6.63 -1.58 12.72
C ILE A 76 -7.24 -2.96 12.47
N VAL A 77 -6.47 -3.89 11.86
CA VAL A 77 -6.97 -5.23 11.54
C VAL A 77 -7.32 -6.01 12.81
N ASP A 78 -6.54 -5.85 13.86
CA ASP A 78 -6.76 -6.49 15.17
C ASP A 78 -8.04 -6.03 15.87
N GLN A 79 -8.67 -4.93 15.43
CA GLN A 79 -9.97 -4.47 15.94
C GLN A 79 -11.15 -5.23 15.33
N PHE A 80 -10.96 -5.94 14.22
CA PHE A 80 -12.01 -6.73 13.59
C PHE A 80 -12.08 -8.13 14.18
N SER A 81 -13.29 -8.56 14.52
CA SER A 81 -13.58 -9.95 14.87
C SER A 81 -13.67 -10.84 13.63
N ASN A 82 -13.39 -12.14 13.79
CA ASN A 82 -13.52 -13.12 12.70
C ASN A 82 -14.92 -13.14 12.08
N SER A 83 -15.98 -12.92 12.85
CA SER A 83 -17.35 -12.86 12.32
C SER A 83 -17.58 -11.66 11.41
N GLN A 84 -16.86 -10.55 11.60
CA GLN A 84 -17.00 -9.37 10.74
C GLN A 84 -16.37 -9.56 9.36
N LEU A 85 -15.50 -10.56 9.18
CA LEU A 85 -14.80 -10.79 7.91
C LEU A 85 -15.77 -11.07 6.75
N SER A 86 -16.89 -11.76 7.01
CA SER A 86 -17.93 -12.04 6.02
C SER A 86 -18.96 -10.92 5.87
N GLU A 87 -18.97 -9.93 6.76
CA GLU A 87 -19.99 -8.89 6.78
C GLU A 87 -19.77 -7.84 5.68
N PRO A 88 -20.86 -7.25 5.13
CA PRO A 88 -20.75 -6.16 4.17
C PRO A 88 -20.02 -4.94 4.76
N PHE A 89 -18.94 -4.53 4.11
CA PHE A 89 -18.17 -3.33 4.46
C PHE A 89 -18.33 -2.27 3.38
N SER A 90 -18.82 -1.08 3.77
CA SER A 90 -19.05 0.05 2.86
C SER A 90 -17.88 1.02 2.88
N LEU A 91 -17.33 1.34 1.70
CA LEU A 91 -16.21 2.26 1.54
C LEU A 91 -16.48 3.31 0.46
N THR A 92 -15.78 4.44 0.57
CA THR A 92 -15.82 5.51 -0.44
C THR A 92 -14.62 5.36 -1.36
N LEU A 93 -14.87 5.18 -2.66
CA LEU A 93 -13.83 5.10 -3.68
C LEU A 93 -13.21 6.47 -3.96
N GLY A 94 -12.04 6.50 -4.59
CA GLY A 94 -11.38 7.75 -4.99
C GLY A 94 -12.21 8.64 -5.94
N SER A 95 -13.19 8.03 -6.64
CA SER A 95 -14.20 8.70 -7.47
C SER A 95 -15.33 9.36 -6.68
N GLY A 96 -15.43 9.10 -5.37
CA GLY A 96 -16.55 9.52 -4.52
C GLY A 96 -17.72 8.52 -4.50
N ALA A 97 -17.72 7.51 -5.39
CA ALA A 97 -18.72 6.45 -5.37
C ALA A 97 -18.61 5.58 -4.11
N LYS A 98 -19.74 5.08 -3.62
CA LYS A 98 -19.78 4.07 -2.56
C LYS A 98 -19.63 2.68 -3.17
N ALA A 99 -18.83 1.84 -2.54
CA ALA A 99 -18.70 0.42 -2.85
C ALA A 99 -18.96 -0.39 -1.59
N THR A 100 -19.60 -1.55 -1.73
CA THR A 100 -19.84 -2.49 -0.62
C THR A 100 -19.39 -3.88 -1.03
N MET A 101 -18.64 -4.54 -0.18
CA MET A 101 -18.16 -5.92 -0.35
C MET A 101 -17.80 -6.52 1.01
N PRO A 102 -17.66 -7.86 1.13
CA PRO A 102 -17.19 -8.48 2.36
C PRO A 102 -15.87 -7.85 2.87
N LEU A 103 -15.75 -7.66 4.18
CA LEU A 103 -14.53 -7.09 4.78
C LEU A 103 -13.28 -7.91 4.42
N ALA A 104 -13.39 -9.24 4.36
CA ALA A 104 -12.30 -10.12 3.94
C ALA A 104 -11.76 -9.76 2.55
N ASP A 105 -12.62 -9.42 1.60
CA ASP A 105 -12.21 -9.05 0.24
C ASP A 105 -11.48 -7.71 0.22
N VAL A 106 -11.92 -6.77 1.06
CA VAL A 106 -11.24 -5.47 1.25
C VAL A 106 -9.84 -5.70 1.81
N LEU A 107 -9.72 -6.46 2.90
CA LEU A 107 -8.43 -6.75 3.55
C LEU A 107 -7.49 -7.52 2.61
N MET A 108 -8.02 -8.49 1.87
CA MET A 108 -7.26 -9.24 0.86
C MET A 108 -6.74 -8.32 -0.25
N HIS A 109 -7.54 -7.35 -0.70
CA HIS A 109 -7.08 -6.36 -1.67
C HIS A 109 -5.89 -5.54 -1.14
N VAL A 110 -5.98 -5.03 0.10
CA VAL A 110 -4.91 -4.25 0.73
C VAL A 110 -3.63 -5.08 0.82
N PHE A 111 -3.74 -6.31 1.32
CA PHE A 111 -2.61 -7.23 1.43
C PHE A 111 -1.98 -7.54 0.07
N ASN A 112 -2.80 -7.91 -0.92
CA ASN A 112 -2.34 -8.29 -2.25
C ASN A 112 -1.72 -7.12 -3.03
N HIS A 113 -2.27 -5.91 -2.89
CA HIS A 113 -1.67 -4.69 -3.45
C HIS A 113 -0.24 -4.46 -2.91
N GLY A 114 -0.05 -4.64 -1.60
CA GLY A 114 1.27 -4.59 -0.97
C GLY A 114 2.23 -5.63 -1.55
N THR A 115 1.78 -6.88 -1.66
CA THR A 115 2.58 -7.99 -2.23
C THR A 115 2.95 -7.74 -3.68
N HIS A 116 2.02 -7.23 -4.50
CA HIS A 116 2.28 -6.90 -5.90
C HIS A 116 3.45 -5.92 -6.08
N HIS A 117 3.45 -4.80 -5.34
CA HIS A 117 4.50 -3.79 -5.46
C HIS A 117 5.82 -4.20 -4.79
N ARG A 118 5.80 -4.97 -3.70
CA ARG A 118 7.02 -5.63 -3.18
C ARG A 118 7.60 -6.63 -4.18
N GLY A 119 6.75 -7.32 -4.94
CA GLY A 119 7.15 -8.15 -6.08
C GLY A 119 7.90 -7.35 -7.16
N GLN A 120 7.40 -6.16 -7.51
CA GLN A 120 8.10 -5.27 -8.45
C GLN A 120 9.48 -4.83 -7.94
N ILE A 121 9.57 -4.49 -6.64
CA ILE A 121 10.84 -4.12 -6.00
C ILE A 121 11.82 -5.30 -5.98
N SER A 122 11.39 -6.48 -5.53
CA SER A 122 12.26 -7.66 -5.46
C SER A 122 12.76 -8.10 -6.84
N ALA A 123 11.93 -7.98 -7.88
CA ALA A 123 12.31 -8.32 -9.26
C ALA A 123 13.47 -7.47 -9.82
N VAL A 124 13.75 -6.29 -9.24
CA VAL A 124 14.90 -5.47 -9.66
C VAL A 124 16.19 -5.74 -8.87
N PHE A 125 16.12 -6.46 -7.74
CA PHE A 125 17.31 -6.74 -6.90
C PHE A 125 18.45 -7.41 -7.66
N PRO A 126 18.21 -8.43 -8.52
CA PRO A 126 19.29 -9.07 -9.28
C PRO A 126 20.06 -8.10 -10.19
N LYS A 127 19.41 -7.03 -10.67
CA LYS A 127 20.08 -6.00 -11.50
C LYS A 127 21.12 -5.21 -10.72
N PHE A 128 21.09 -5.26 -9.39
CA PHE A 128 22.06 -4.63 -8.49
C PHE A 128 22.97 -5.66 -7.81
N GLY A 129 22.98 -6.92 -8.27
CA GLY A 129 23.76 -7.99 -7.65
C GLY A 129 23.24 -8.43 -6.27
N LEU A 130 21.98 -8.10 -5.95
CA LEU A 130 21.33 -8.47 -4.70
C LEU A 130 20.41 -9.68 -4.91
N SER A 131 20.28 -10.53 -3.90
CA SER A 131 19.30 -11.62 -3.90
C SER A 131 17.93 -11.09 -3.47
N PRO A 132 16.84 -11.42 -4.19
CA PRO A 132 15.50 -11.05 -3.76
C PRO A 132 15.13 -11.75 -2.44
N PRO A 133 14.32 -11.12 -1.58
CA PRO A 133 13.79 -11.78 -0.39
C PRO A 133 12.81 -12.89 -0.75
N VAL A 134 12.62 -13.86 0.14
CA VAL A 134 11.55 -14.85 0.04
C VAL A 134 10.22 -14.16 0.32
N LEU A 135 9.26 -14.29 -0.60
CA LEU A 135 7.93 -13.66 -0.49
C LEU A 135 6.78 -14.68 -0.54
N ASP A 136 7.06 -15.98 -0.69
CA ASP A 136 6.03 -17.00 -0.79
C ASP A 136 5.31 -17.20 0.56
N TYR A 137 3.98 -17.18 0.50
CA TYR A 137 3.12 -17.39 1.65
C TYR A 137 3.33 -18.78 2.30
N PHE A 138 3.60 -19.81 1.49
CA PHE A 138 3.88 -21.16 2.00
C PHE A 138 5.07 -21.16 2.97
N TYR A 139 6.17 -20.48 2.64
CA TYR A 139 7.33 -20.40 3.53
C TYR A 139 7.02 -19.64 4.82
N TYR A 140 6.18 -18.59 4.75
CA TYR A 140 5.73 -17.89 5.95
C TYR A 140 4.98 -18.84 6.91
N CYS A 141 4.01 -19.62 6.41
CA CYS A 141 3.24 -20.56 7.24
C CYS A 141 4.08 -21.68 7.87
N MET A 142 5.22 -22.02 7.27
CA MET A 142 6.12 -23.06 7.80
C MET A 142 7.09 -22.53 8.86
N MET A 143 7.23 -21.21 9.00
CA MET A 143 8.17 -20.55 9.93
C MET A 143 7.50 -20.00 11.21
N THR A 144 6.18 -20.13 11.32
CA THR A 144 5.34 -19.75 12.46
C THR A 144 4.78 -21.00 13.14
#